data_AF-A0A8C4UAL2-F1
#
_entry.id   AF-A0A8C4UAL2-F1
#
_cell.length_a   1.000
_cell.length_b   1.000
_cell.length_c   1.000
_cell.angle_alpha   90.00
_cell.angle_beta   90.00
_cell.angle_gamma   90.00
#
_symmetry.space_group_name_H-M   'P 1'
#
loop_
_entity.id
_entity.type
_entity.pdbx_description
1 polymer ?
#
loop_
_entity_poly.entity_id
_entity_poly.type
_entity_poly.pdbx_seq_one_letter_code
_entity_poly.pdbx_strand_id
1 'polypeptide(L)' 'MEPLPIVLLLLLLTGTWGPTPPAEQDEDRIIGGYPCIPLSQPWQVYIYRPIRCGGVLLRDRWVLSAAHCNSR' A
#
# COMPACT_ATOMS: atom_id res chain seq x y z
N MET A 1 -7.82 8.68 -35.67
CA MET A 1 -6.49 8.30 -36.19
C MET A 1 -5.52 8.14 -35.03
N GLU A 2 -5.96 7.38 -34.04
CA GLU A 2 -5.27 6.43 -33.17
C GLU A 2 -3.72 6.42 -33.17
N PRO A 3 -3.07 6.98 -32.13
CA PRO A 3 -1.66 6.72 -31.82
C PRO A 3 -1.43 5.31 -31.22
N LEU A 4 -2.47 4.46 -31.18
CA LEU A 4 -2.44 3.08 -30.66
C LEU A 4 -1.25 2.23 -31.12
N PRO A 5 -0.82 2.21 -32.41
CA PRO A 5 0.26 1.31 -32.81
C PRO A 5 1.63 1.75 -32.27
N ILE A 6 1.84 3.05 -32.07
CA ILE A 6 3.10 3.58 -31.54
C ILE A 6 3.18 3.30 -30.03
N VAL A 7 2.08 3.51 -29.31
CA VAL A 7 2.01 3.22 -27.87
C VAL A 7 2.22 1.73 -27.61
N LEU A 8 1.59 0.85 -28.39
CA LEU A 8 1.77 -0.59 -28.26
C LEU A 8 3.19 -1.03 -28.62
N LEU A 9 3.79 -0.45 -29.66
CA LEU A 9 5.19 -0.75 -30.04
C LEU A 9 6.18 -0.29 -28.95
N LEU A 10 5.97 0.88 -28.35
CA LEU A 10 6.81 1.36 -27.25
C LEU A 10 6.72 0.44 -26.03
N LEU A 11 5.51 -0.02 -25.67
CA LEU A 11 5.31 -0.96 -24.55
C LEU A 11 5.94 -2.33 -24.79
N LEU A 12 5.96 -2.81 -26.04
CA LEU A 12 6.60 -4.07 -26.41
C LEU A 12 8.13 -3.97 -26.45
N LEU A 13 8.68 -2.83 -26.85
CA LEU A 13 10.13 -2.61 -26.94
C LEU A 13 10.80 -2.36 -25.58
N THR A 14 10.10 -1.71 -24.63
CA THR A 14 10.66 -1.46 -23.29
C THR A 14 10.57 -2.65 -22.35
N GLY A 15 9.80 -3.70 -22.68
CA GLY A 15 9.71 -4.94 -21.89
C GLY A 15 9.18 -4.74 -20.46
N THR A 16 8.64 -3.57 -20.12
CA THR A 16 8.18 -3.25 -18.76
C THR A 16 6.70 -3.61 -18.62
N TRP A 17 6.41 -4.81 -18.12
CA TRP A 17 5.10 -5.12 -17.54
C TRP A 17 4.87 -4.25 -16.31
N GLY A 18 4.35 -3.05 -16.54
CA GLY A 18 3.92 -2.08 -15.52
C GLY A 18 5.05 -1.54 -14.65
N PRO A 19 5.01 -0.26 -14.24
CA PRO A 19 5.90 0.20 -13.18
C PRO A 19 5.54 -0.52 -11.88
N THR A 20 6.42 -1.38 -11.39
CA THR A 20 6.50 -1.64 -9.96
C THR A 20 6.83 -0.28 -9.32
N PRO A 21 5.96 0.30 -8.47
CA PRO A 21 6.30 1.54 -7.81
C PRO A 21 7.60 1.30 -7.03
N PRO A 22 8.55 2.27 -7.06
CA PRO A 22 9.78 2.14 -6.28
C PRO A 22 9.36 1.89 -4.83
N ALA A 23 9.93 0.84 -4.22
CA ALA A 23 9.78 0.62 -2.80
C ALA A 23 10.28 1.89 -2.10
N GLU A 24 9.35 2.68 -1.58
CA GLU A 24 9.65 3.82 -0.73
C GLU A 24 10.44 3.27 0.45
N GLN A 25 11.68 3.73 0.63
CA GLN A 25 12.54 3.36 1.76
C GLN A 25 12.00 4.01 3.04
N ASP A 26 10.76 3.68 3.42
CA ASP A 26 10.36 3.72 4.81
C ASP A 26 11.06 2.52 5.45
N GLU A 27 11.94 2.76 6.43
CA GLU A 27 12.71 1.71 7.11
C GLU A 27 11.84 0.47 7.31
N ASP A 28 12.21 -0.69 6.73
CA ASP A 28 11.39 -1.90 6.73
C ASP A 28 11.02 -2.31 8.17
N ARG A 29 9.89 -1.81 8.67
CA ARG A 29 9.39 -2.14 10.02
C ARG A 29 8.82 -3.54 10.09
N ILE A 30 8.55 -4.15 8.94
CA ILE A 30 8.00 -5.49 8.81
C ILE A 30 9.10 -6.43 8.31
N ILE A 31 9.74 -7.13 9.25
CA ILE A 31 10.86 -8.05 8.95
C ILE A 31 10.36 -9.22 8.11
N GLY A 32 10.96 -9.43 6.92
CA GLY A 32 10.56 -10.49 5.99
C GLY A 32 9.20 -10.25 5.32
N GLY A 33 8.66 -9.04 5.44
CA GLY A 33 7.43 -8.64 4.78
C GLY A 33 7.59 -8.44 3.28
N TYR A 34 6.46 -8.12 2.63
CA TYR A 34 6.41 -7.69 1.25
C TYR A 34 5.31 -6.61 1.11
N PRO A 35 5.41 -5.72 0.11
CA PRO A 35 4.37 -4.73 -0.14
C PRO A 35 3.02 -5.38 -0.44
N CYS A 36 1.96 -4.93 0.23
CA CYS A 36 0.61 -5.37 -0.08
C CYS A 36 0.14 -4.77 -1.41
N ILE A 37 -0.62 -5.55 -2.19
CA ILE A 37 -1.32 -5.01 -3.37
C ILE A 37 -2.28 -3.91 -2.88
N PRO A 38 -2.35 -2.75 -3.55
CA PRO A 38 -3.27 -1.68 -3.16
C PRO A 38 -4.70 -2.20 -2.97
N LEU A 39 -5.36 -1.78 -1.88
CA LEU A 39 -6.71 -2.19 -1.51
C LEU A 39 -6.92 -3.69 -1.20
N SER A 40 -5.87 -4.52 -1.19
CA SER A 40 -5.99 -5.95 -0.84
C SER A 40 -6.26 -6.21 0.64
N GLN A 41 -5.89 -5.25 1.51
CA GLN A 41 -6.16 -5.26 2.94
C GLN A 41 -7.10 -4.10 3.31
N PRO A 42 -8.36 -4.10 2.83
CA PRO A 42 -9.26 -2.94 2.97
C PRO A 42 -9.62 -2.64 4.43
N TRP A 43 -9.40 -3.59 5.34
CA TRP A 43 -9.56 -3.41 6.78
C TRP A 43 -8.36 -2.77 7.47
N GLN A 44 -7.20 -2.65 6.81
CA GLN A 44 -5.99 -2.12 7.44
C GLN A 44 -6.13 -0.63 7.74
N VAL A 45 -5.88 -0.25 8.99
CA VAL A 45 -5.92 1.14 9.45
C VAL A 45 -4.55 1.55 9.99
N TYR A 46 -4.11 2.75 9.61
CA TYR A 46 -2.95 3.41 10.20
C TYR A 46 -3.40 4.44 11.24
N ILE A 47 -2.92 4.28 12.48
CA ILE A 47 -3.14 5.22 13.58
C ILE A 47 -1.89 6.10 13.64
N TYR A 48 -2.04 7.40 13.38
CA TYR A 48 -0.91 8.30 13.11
C TYR A 48 -0.38 9.06 14.35
N ARG A 49 -1.23 9.46 15.30
CA ARG A 49 -0.85 10.22 16.51
C ARG A 49 -1.74 9.87 17.71
N PRO A 50 -1.22 9.89 18.96
CA PRO A 50 0.14 10.29 19.38
C PRO A 50 1.23 9.27 19.08
N ILE A 51 0.86 8.06 18.67
CA ILE A 51 1.76 6.96 18.36
C ILE A 51 1.48 6.41 16.96
N ARG A 52 2.46 5.73 16.36
CA ARG A 52 2.31 5.02 15.09
C ARG A 52 1.90 3.57 15.38
N CYS A 53 0.63 3.26 15.21
CA CYS A 53 0.08 1.91 15.43
C CYS A 53 -0.76 1.44 14.24
N GLY A 54 -1.05 0.13 14.22
CA GLY A 54 -2.02 -0.47 13.31
C GLY A 54 -3.40 -0.66 13.95
N GLY A 55 -4.39 -0.94 13.12
CA GLY A 55 -5.73 -1.34 13.53
C GLY A 55 -6.50 -2.04 12.41
N VAL A 56 -7.67 -2.58 12.75
CA VAL A 56 -8.56 -3.30 11.83
C VAL A 56 -9.94 -2.64 11.83
N LEU A 57 -10.42 -2.19 10.66
CA LEU A 57 -11.78 -1.69 10.48
C LEU A 57 -12.78 -2.85 10.56
N LEU A 58 -13.52 -2.94 11.67
CA LEU A 58 -14.54 -3.96 11.91
C LEU A 58 -15.90 -3.59 11.31
N ARG A 59 -16.22 -2.30 11.32
CA ARG A 59 -17.44 -1.70 10.77
C ARG A 59 -17.15 -0.26 10.36
N ASP A 60 -18.09 0.38 9.66
CA ASP A 60 -17.99 1.72 9.08
C ASP A 60 -17.39 2.81 10.01
N ARG A 61 -17.51 2.64 11.33
CA ARG A 61 -17.00 3.60 12.33
C ARG A 61 -16.28 2.93 13.51
N TRP A 62 -15.92 1.66 13.40
CA TRP A 62 -15.32 0.89 14.50
C TRP A 62 -13.99 0.30 14.07
N VAL A 63 -12.90 0.74 14.72
CA VAL A 63 -11.54 0.22 14.52
C VAL A 63 -11.10 -0.52 15.79
N LEU A 64 -10.65 -1.76 15.63
CA LEU A 64 -9.99 -2.53 16.68
C LEU A 64 -8.49 -2.28 16.65
N SER A 65 -7.87 -2.06 17.81
CA SER A 65 -6.41 -1.90 17.96
C SER A 65 -5.96 -2.40 19.35
N ALA A 66 -4.66 -2.42 19.60
CA ALA A 66 -4.11 -2.78 20.90
C ALA A 66 -4.40 -1.70 21.96
N ALA A 67 -4.65 -2.08 23.21
CA ALA A 67 -4.97 -1.13 24.28
C ALA A 67 -3.85 -0.11 24.53
N HIS A 68 -2.58 -0.55 24.48
CA HIS A 68 -1.42 0.35 24.59
C HIS A 68 -1.31 1.32 23.42
N CYS A 69 -2.04 1.06 22.31
CA CYS A 69 -2.08 2.00 21.20
C CYS A 69 -2.92 3.26 21.48
N ASN A 70 -3.53 3.34 22.66
CA ASN A 70 -4.29 4.50 23.14
C ASN A 70 -3.61 5.20 24.34
N SER A 71 -2.39 4.79 24.71
CA SER A 71 -1.66 5.37 25.83
C SER A 71 -1.03 6.70 25.43
N ARG A 72 -1.50 7.79 26.05
CA ARG A 72 -0.81 9.08 26.07
C ARG A 72 0.46 9.00 26.91
#